data_AF-X6LQ35-F1
#
_entry.id   AF-X6LQ35-F1
#
_cell.length_a   1.000
_cell.length_b   1.000
_cell.length_c   1.000
_cell.angle_alpha   90.00
_cell.angle_beta   90.00
_cell.angle_gamma   90.00
#
_symmetry.space_group_name_H-M   'P 1'
#
loop_
_entity.id
_entity.type
_entity.pdbx_description
1 polymer ?
#
loop_
_entity_poly.entity_id
_entity_poly.type
_entity_poly.pdbx_seq_one_letter_code
_entity_poly.pdbx_strand_id
1 'polypeptide(L)'
;DDDVDNADVPFVLEDDDWDYLEEPEELAKRQKQHIEKLEKCITKTKINEIVSPRKGKKLLVLDIDNTLFALDGKNSNDWNALKRPFTDHLLERCYPFYDI
;
A
#
# COMPACT_ATOMS: atom_id res chain seq x y z
N ASP A 1 -20.34 -8.80 14.89
CA ASP A 1 -20.04 -7.37 15.00
C ASP A 1 -19.28 -6.97 13.77
N ASP A 2 -20.04 -6.33 12.89
CA ASP A 2 -19.84 -6.26 11.46
C ASP A 2 -18.65 -5.40 11.04
N ASP A 3 -17.94 -5.84 10.00
CA ASP A 3 -16.90 -5.10 9.26
C ASP A 3 -17.53 -3.89 8.52
N VAL A 4 -17.89 -2.85 9.27
CA VAL A 4 -18.51 -1.63 8.73
C VAL A 4 -17.53 -0.76 7.91
N ASP A 5 -16.23 -1.08 7.91
CA ASP A 5 -15.20 -0.27 7.25
C ASP A 5 -14.97 -0.61 5.76
N ASN A 6 -15.60 -1.66 5.22
CA ASN A 6 -15.41 -2.11 3.83
C ASN A 6 -16.54 -1.73 2.85
N ALA A 7 -17.55 -0.97 3.29
CA ALA A 7 -18.75 -0.70 2.48
C ALA A 7 -18.52 0.19 1.23
N ASP A 8 -17.42 0.93 1.17
CA ASP A 8 -17.12 1.92 0.10
C ASP A 8 -15.97 1.51 -0.83
N VAL A 9 -15.40 0.32 -0.66
CA VAL A 9 -14.34 -0.17 -1.56
C VAL A 9 -15.01 -0.86 -2.75
N PRO A 10 -14.77 -0.44 -4.00
CA PRO A 10 -15.26 -1.16 -5.16
C PRO A 10 -14.82 -2.62 -5.09
N PHE A 11 -15.71 -3.55 -5.42
CA PHE A 11 -15.33 -4.95 -5.61
C PHE A 11 -14.40 -5.03 -6.83
N VAL A 12 -13.09 -4.99 -6.59
CA VAL A 12 -12.06 -5.18 -7.60
C VAL A 12 -11.85 -6.69 -7.72
N LEU A 13 -12.31 -7.26 -8.83
CA LEU A 13 -11.96 -8.62 -9.24
C LEU A 13 -10.55 -8.59 -9.82
N GLU A 14 -9.59 -9.23 -9.15
CA GLU A 14 -8.27 -9.52 -9.74
C GLU A 14 -8.45 -10.63 -10.78
N ASP A 15 -8.07 -10.33 -12.01
CA ASP A 15 -8.16 -11.17 -13.20
C ASP A 15 -7.27 -12.43 -13.13
N ASP A 16 -6.30 -12.47 -12.20
CA ASP A 16 -5.43 -13.62 -11.92
C ASP A 16 -6.07 -14.72 -11.06
N ASP A 17 -7.22 -14.45 -10.40
CA ASP A 17 -7.89 -15.41 -9.49
C ASP A 17 -8.87 -16.37 -10.20
N TRP A 18 -9.06 -16.23 -11.52
CA TRP A 18 -10.16 -16.92 -12.23
C TRP A 18 -9.94 -18.43 -12.45
N ASP A 19 -8.70 -18.89 -12.51
CA ASP A 19 -8.37 -20.27 -12.96
C ASP A 19 -7.65 -21.14 -11.90
N TYR A 20 -7.34 -20.63 -10.70
CA TYR A 20 -6.56 -21.36 -9.69
C TYR A 20 -7.34 -21.61 -8.39
N LEU A 21 -7.99 -22.78 -8.30
CA LEU A 21 -8.50 -23.31 -7.03
C LEU A 21 -7.36 -24.07 -6.32
N GLU A 22 -6.68 -23.39 -5.41
CA GLU A 22 -5.63 -23.97 -4.56
C GLU A 22 -6.27 -25.03 -3.63
N GLU A 23 -5.71 -26.24 -3.58
CA GLU A 23 -6.15 -27.28 -2.64
C GLU A 23 -6.11 -26.75 -1.19
N PRO A 24 -7.10 -27.02 -0.33
CA PRO A 24 -7.20 -26.43 1.01
C PRO A 24 -5.94 -26.61 1.87
N GLU A 25 -5.24 -27.74 1.72
CA GLU A 25 -3.99 -28.02 2.44
C GLU A 25 -2.83 -27.12 2.01
N GLU A 26 -2.69 -26.86 0.70
CA GLU A 26 -1.64 -25.97 0.18
C GLU A 26 -1.95 -24.50 0.50
N LEU A 27 -3.23 -24.10 0.49
CA LEU A 27 -3.66 -22.78 0.96
C LEU A 27 -3.27 -22.55 2.43
N ALA A 28 -3.59 -23.50 3.32
CA ALA A 28 -3.28 -23.40 4.74
C ALA A 28 -1.75 -23.32 4.99
N LYS A 29 -0.97 -24.09 4.23
CA LYS A 29 0.49 -24.06 4.27
C LYS A 29 1.07 -22.72 3.77
N ARG A 30 0.52 -22.16 2.69
CA ARG A 30 0.91 -20.83 2.17
C ARG A 30 0.60 -19.72 3.18
N GLN A 31 -0.57 -19.76 3.81
CA GLN A 31 -0.94 -18.81 4.87
C GLN A 31 0.04 -18.86 6.04
N LYS A 32 0.39 -20.07 6.52
CA LYS A 32 1.39 -20.23 7.59
C LYS A 32 2.75 -19.63 7.19
N GLN A 33 3.23 -19.91 5.98
CA GLN A 33 4.48 -19.34 5.48
C GLN A 33 4.43 -17.81 5.37
N HIS A 34 3.28 -17.24 4.99
CA HIS A 34 3.09 -15.79 4.93
C HIS A 34 3.22 -15.16 6.33
N ILE A 35 2.53 -15.73 7.33
CA ILE A 35 2.61 -15.26 8.72
C ILE A 35 4.06 -15.32 9.22
N GLU A 36 4.77 -16.41 8.99
CA GLU A 36 6.18 -16.54 9.41
C GLU A 36 7.10 -15.51 8.74
N LYS A 37 6.86 -15.15 7.47
CA LYS A 37 7.59 -14.10 6.78
C LYS A 37 7.26 -12.72 7.36
N LEU A 38 5.98 -12.46 7.63
CA LEU A 38 5.52 -11.21 8.22
C LEU A 38 6.14 -10.99 9.60
N GLU A 39 6.13 -11.99 10.48
CA GLU A 39 6.77 -11.93 11.81
C GLU A 39 8.28 -11.63 11.72
N LYS A 40 8.96 -12.25 10.75
CA LYS A 40 10.39 -11.95 10.49
C LYS A 40 10.59 -10.51 10.00
N CYS A 41 9.66 -9.97 9.22
CA CYS A 41 9.70 -8.58 8.77
C CYS A 41 9.44 -7.62 9.94
N ILE A 42 8.43 -7.87 10.77
CA ILE A 42 8.10 -7.06 11.95
C ILE A 42 9.30 -6.99 12.89
N THR A 43 9.92 -8.12 13.20
CA THR A 43 11.05 -8.19 14.15
C THR A 43 12.33 -7.50 13.65
N LYS A 44 12.56 -7.46 12.33
CA LYS A 44 13.80 -6.92 11.75
C LYS A 44 13.66 -5.47 11.28
N THR A 45 12.47 -5.04 10.90
CA THR A 45 12.24 -3.72 10.31
C THR A 45 12.30 -2.65 11.38
N LYS A 46 13.20 -1.68 11.21
CA LYS A 46 13.25 -0.48 12.04
C LYS A 46 12.52 0.64 11.31
N ILE A 47 11.40 1.09 11.87
CA ILE A 47 10.63 2.20 11.33
C ILE A 47 11.26 3.50 11.85
N ASN A 48 11.67 4.37 10.92
CA ASN A 48 12.08 5.73 11.25
C ASN A 48 10.83 6.63 11.24
N GLU A 49 10.24 6.84 12.41
CA GLU A 49 9.04 7.66 12.57
C GLU A 49 9.39 9.14 12.38
N ILE A 50 8.91 9.74 11.28
CA ILE A 50 9.09 11.17 11.00
C ILE A 50 8.01 12.00 11.71
N VAL A 51 6.78 11.49 11.73
CA VAL A 51 5.60 12.11 12.37
C VAL A 51 4.76 11.01 13.00
N SER A 52 4.30 11.24 14.23
CA SER A 52 3.44 10.27 14.92
C SER A 52 2.04 10.17 14.33
N PRO A 53 1.41 8.98 14.34
CA PRO A 53 0.04 8.79 13.87
C PRO A 53 -0.96 9.69 14.62
N ARG A 54 -1.92 10.25 13.89
CA ARG A 54 -2.95 11.15 14.42
C ARG A 54 -4.22 10.35 14.72
N LYS A 55 -4.81 10.62 15.89
CA LYS A 55 -6.00 9.90 16.36
C LYS A 55 -7.17 10.06 15.37
N GLY A 56 -7.76 8.92 14.97
CA GLY A 56 -8.94 8.87 14.12
C GLY A 56 -8.69 9.20 12.64
N LYS A 57 -7.42 9.26 12.20
CA LYS A 57 -7.06 9.35 10.78
C LYS A 57 -6.87 7.96 10.20
N LYS A 58 -7.30 7.79 8.94
CA LYS A 58 -7.04 6.56 8.16
C LYS A 58 -5.59 6.58 7.67
N LEU A 59 -4.99 5.42 7.39
CA LEU A 59 -3.64 5.34 6.82
C LEU A 59 -3.73 5.25 5.29
N LEU A 60 -3.03 6.13 4.58
CA LEU A 60 -2.86 6.10 3.14
C LEU A 60 -1.42 5.68 2.82
N VAL A 61 -1.23 4.43 2.40
CA VAL A 61 0.06 3.93 1.94
C VAL A 61 0.20 4.24 0.45
N LEU A 62 1.28 4.94 0.08
CA LEU A 62 1.56 5.33 -1.30
C LEU A 62 2.84 4.65 -1.78
N ASP A 63 2.73 4.01 -2.94
CA ASP A 63 3.89 3.63 -3.72
C ASP A 63 4.53 4.88 -4.38
N ILE A 64 5.80 4.77 -4.78
CA ILE A 64 6.57 5.87 -5.37
C ILE A 64 6.61 5.71 -6.89
N ASP A 65 7.06 4.55 -7.37
CA ASP A 65 7.48 4.33 -8.75
C ASP A 65 6.27 4.15 -9.66
N ASN A 66 6.11 5.07 -10.61
CA ASN A 66 4.93 5.17 -11.49
C ASN A 66 3.60 5.47 -10.76
N THR A 67 3.64 5.69 -9.45
CA THR A 67 2.52 6.18 -8.66
C THR A 67 2.63 7.71 -8.49
N LEU A 68 3.68 8.19 -7.83
CA LEU A 68 3.94 9.62 -7.59
C LEU A 68 4.98 10.23 -8.54
N PHE A 69 5.91 9.40 -9.03
CA PHE A 69 6.98 9.81 -9.94
C PHE A 69 7.05 8.86 -11.14
N ALA A 70 7.27 9.40 -12.34
CA ALA A 70 7.44 8.61 -13.55
C ALA A 70 8.89 8.09 -13.66
N LEU A 71 9.21 7.01 -12.94
CA LEU A 71 10.54 6.38 -12.98
C LEU A 71 10.62 5.36 -14.11
N ASP A 72 10.52 5.82 -15.37
CA ASP A 72 10.51 4.98 -16.58
C ASP A 72 11.92 4.57 -17.06
N GLY A 73 12.94 4.70 -16.21
CA GLY A 73 14.33 4.38 -16.54
C GLY A 73 15.04 5.43 -17.39
N LYS A 74 14.38 6.54 -17.77
CA LYS A 74 15.10 7.71 -18.28
C LYS A 74 15.78 8.39 -17.10
N ASN A 75 17.12 8.38 -17.11
CA ASN A 75 17.96 9.07 -16.12
C ASN A 75 17.78 10.59 -16.23
N SER A 76 16.65 11.11 -15.74
CA SER A 76 16.49 12.51 -15.45
C SER A 76 16.95 12.76 -14.03
N ASN A 77 17.96 13.62 -13.85
CA ASN A 77 18.35 14.09 -12.53
C ASN A 77 17.41 15.20 -11.99
N ASP A 78 16.40 15.59 -12.78
CA ASP A 78 15.39 16.57 -12.39
C ASP A 78 14.14 15.88 -11.82
N TRP A 79 14.10 15.78 -10.50
CA TRP A 79 12.98 15.21 -9.75
C TRP A 79 11.66 15.95 -9.93
N ASN A 80 11.69 17.25 -10.21
CA ASN A 80 10.46 18.01 -10.43
C ASN A 80 9.82 17.65 -11.77
N ALA A 81 10.64 17.38 -12.79
CA ALA A 81 10.17 16.91 -14.09
C ALA A 81 9.59 15.48 -14.03
N LEU A 82 10.10 14.65 -13.10
CA LEU A 82 9.61 13.28 -12.90
C LEU A 82 8.31 13.22 -12.08
N LYS A 83 8.01 14.27 -11.31
CA LYS A 83 6.84 14.30 -10.44
C LYS A 83 5.56 14.28 -11.26
N ARG A 84 4.64 13.40 -10.90
CA ARG A 84 3.32 13.35 -11.53
C ARG A 84 2.60 14.69 -11.31
N PRO A 85 1.87 15.22 -12.33
CA PRO A 85 1.10 16.45 -12.16
C PRO A 85 0.17 16.37 -10.95
N PHE A 86 0.12 17.47 -10.18
CA PHE A 86 -0.71 17.63 -8.97
C PHE A 86 -0.33 16.78 -7.75
N THR A 87 0.84 16.12 -7.71
CA THR A 87 1.27 15.35 -6.53
C THR A 87 1.25 16.17 -5.23
N ASP A 88 1.73 17.42 -5.24
CA ASP A 88 1.69 18.26 -4.01
C ASP A 88 0.26 18.55 -3.56
N HIS A 89 -0.57 19.00 -4.51
CA HIS A 89 -1.97 19.31 -4.23
C HIS A 89 -2.75 18.08 -3.74
N LEU A 90 -2.45 16.89 -4.28
CA LEU A 90 -3.01 15.63 -3.82
C LEU A 90 -2.64 15.38 -2.35
N LEU A 91 -1.35 15.41 -2.01
CA LEU A 91 -0.86 15.15 -0.65
C LEU A 91 -1.42 16.16 0.35
N GLU A 92 -1.43 17.45 0.00
CA GLU A 92 -2.03 18.51 0.83
C GLU A 92 -3.53 18.30 1.08
N ARG A 93 -4.25 17.79 0.08
CA ARG A 93 -5.69 17.51 0.21
C ARG A 93 -6.00 16.22 0.95
N CYS A 94 -5.13 15.21 0.85
CA CYS A 94 -5.27 13.94 1.57
C CYS A 94 -4.90 14.06 3.05
N TYR A 95 -3.85 14.82 3.37
CA TYR A 95 -3.29 14.88 4.73
C TYR A 95 -4.29 15.25 5.84
N PRO A 96 -5.29 16.13 5.64
CA PRO A 96 -6.32 16.38 6.65
C PRO A 96 -7.19 15.16 6.99
N PHE A 97 -7.28 14.17 6.11
CA PHE A 97 -8.14 12.99 6.26
C PHE A 97 -7.34 11.71 6.55
N TYR A 98 -6.09 11.64 6.08
CA TYR A 98 -5.22 10.47 6.18
C TYR A 98 -3.87 10.81 6.78
N ASP A 99 -3.34 9.90 7.62
CA ASP A 99 -1.90 9.78 7.84
C ASP A 99 -1.28 9.16 6.57
N ILE A 100 -0.14 9.69 6.16
CA ILE A 100 0.57 9.32 4.93
C ILE A 100 1.98 8.90 5.33
#